data_AF-A0A2A4T1P0-F1
#
_entry.id   AF-A0A2A4T1P0-F1
#
_cell.length_a   1.000
_cell.length_b   1.000
_cell.length_c   1.000
_cell.angle_alpha   90.00
_cell.angle_beta   90.00
_cell.angle_gamma   90.00
#
_symmetry.space_group_name_H-M   'P 1'
#
loop_
_entity.id
_entity.type
_entity.pdbx_description
1 polymer ?
#
loop_
_entity_poly.entity_id
_entity_poly.type
_entity_poly.pdbx_seq_one_letter_code
_entity_poly.pdbx_strand_id
1 'polypeptide(L)'
;MKNKQISVTVDTSQLTQAIDKITSKVIEPIVLTMKRDSFVKLMLASKGAEFVTIWTRTKTDLKKTNNPFATVKESVKNCIIGFDYTNSVNNQRNREEIEEIFFPKERKWGQRINNRIVTHKGNFYLTAKIEKTLEMNYVTETGENLTKDQYIPFLPKRSKDTTQGVEKLVKYNDTGLSSILAIKMRGQMITLTG
;
A
#
# COMPACT_ATOMS: atom_id res chain seq x y z
N MET A 1 4.11 63.91 12.88
CA MET A 1 4.55 62.69 13.60
C MET A 1 5.04 61.69 12.56
N LYS A 2 6.32 61.30 12.56
CA LYS A 2 6.90 60.38 11.56
C LYS A 2 6.99 58.97 12.17
N ASN A 3 6.28 58.00 11.60
CA ASN A 3 6.37 56.59 11.99
C ASN A 3 7.72 56.01 11.54
N LYS A 4 8.47 55.44 12.49
CA LYS A 4 9.74 54.76 12.23
C LYS A 4 9.45 53.26 12.05
N GLN A 5 9.55 52.78 10.82
CA GLN A 5 9.43 51.36 10.49
C GLN A 5 10.68 50.64 11.00
N ILE A 6 10.52 49.63 11.85
CA ILE A 6 11.61 48.75 12.31
C ILE A 6 11.50 47.47 11.49
N SER A 7 12.43 47.27 10.55
CA SER A 7 12.59 45.99 9.86
C SER A 7 13.51 45.09 10.69
N VAL A 8 12.96 43.99 11.20
CA VAL A 8 13.73 42.93 11.86
C VAL A 8 14.10 41.90 10.80
N THR A 9 15.38 41.82 10.47
CA THR A 9 15.93 40.81 9.57
C THR A 9 16.16 39.53 10.36
N VAL A 10 15.38 38.48 10.09
CA VAL A 10 15.58 37.16 10.71
C VAL A 10 16.66 36.42 9.93
N ASP A 11 17.73 36.02 10.62
CA ASP A 11 18.82 35.23 10.05
C ASP A 11 18.34 33.79 9.78
N THR A 12 17.93 33.55 8.54
CA THR A 12 17.41 32.26 8.06
C THR A 12 18.47 31.15 8.04
N SER A 13 19.75 31.49 8.14
CA SER A 13 20.86 30.53 8.21
C SER A 13 20.82 29.71 9.51
N GLN A 14 20.54 30.37 10.64
CA GLN A 14 20.47 29.72 11.95
C GLN A 14 19.25 28.78 12.07
N LEU A 15 18.13 29.17 11.46
CA LEU A 15 16.93 28.33 11.36
C LEU A 15 17.19 27.08 10.50
N THR A 16 17.89 27.23 9.38
CA THR A 16 18.21 26.11 8.49
C THR A 16 19.17 25.13 9.16
N GLN A 17 20.21 25.63 9.85
CA GLN A 17 21.14 24.79 10.62
C GLN A 17 20.47 24.09 11.80
N ALA A 18 19.51 24.74 12.48
CA ALA A 18 18.74 24.12 13.55
C ALA A 18 17.80 23.02 13.02
N ILE A 19 17.15 23.24 11.87
CA ILE A 19 16.34 22.23 11.20
C ILE A 19 17.22 21.06 10.76
N ASP A 20 18.36 21.29 10.13
CA ASP A 20 19.27 20.20 9.72
C ASP A 20 19.83 19.43 10.91
N LYS A 21 20.07 20.09 12.05
CA LYS A 21 20.52 19.43 13.29
C LYS A 21 19.41 18.62 13.99
N ILE A 22 18.15 19.03 13.85
CA ILE A 22 16.97 18.28 14.31
C ILE A 22 16.68 17.10 13.35
N THR A 23 16.82 17.31 12.05
CA THR A 23 16.50 16.31 11.00
C THR A 23 17.61 15.26 10.85
N SER A 24 18.86 15.60 11.18
CA SER A 24 20.02 14.68 11.18
C SER A 24 20.09 13.75 12.40
N LYS A 25 19.29 13.98 13.45
CA LYS A 25 18.87 12.92 14.36
C LYS A 25 17.82 12.07 13.65
N VAL A 26 18.30 11.29 12.68
CA VAL A 26 17.53 10.27 11.98
C VAL A 26 16.92 9.37 13.04
N ILE A 27 15.63 9.54 13.32
CA ILE A 27 14.87 8.59 14.11
C ILE A 27 14.85 7.33 13.27
N GLU A 28 15.78 6.42 13.54
CA GLU A 28 15.74 5.10 12.93
C GLU A 28 14.34 4.52 13.20
N PRO A 29 13.64 4.04 12.16
CA PRO A 29 12.32 3.50 12.36
C PRO A 29 12.44 2.34 13.35
N ILE A 30 11.65 2.38 14.43
CA ILE A 30 11.61 1.27 15.38
C ILE A 30 11.19 0.02 14.61
N VAL A 31 12.12 -0.93 14.47
CA VAL A 31 11.90 -2.19 13.78
C VAL A 31 11.40 -3.22 14.79
N LEU A 32 10.19 -3.71 14.60
CA LEU A 32 9.58 -4.76 15.39
C LEU A 32 9.44 -6.01 14.54
N THR A 33 9.81 -7.15 15.10
CA THR A 33 9.48 -8.45 14.50
C THR A 33 8.20 -8.98 15.13
N MET A 34 7.23 -9.36 14.30
CA MET A 34 5.92 -9.84 14.76
C MET A 34 5.54 -11.14 14.04
N LYS A 35 5.01 -12.10 14.79
CA LYS A 35 4.41 -13.30 14.19
C LYS A 35 3.13 -12.95 13.43
N ARG A 36 2.88 -13.60 12.30
CA ARG A 36 1.69 -13.36 11.47
C ARG A 36 0.38 -13.46 12.26
N ASP A 37 0.24 -14.44 13.15
CA ASP A 37 -0.95 -14.58 14.00
C ASP A 37 -1.13 -13.42 14.98
N SER A 38 -0.03 -12.89 15.52
CA SER A 38 -0.07 -11.72 16.41
C SER A 38 -0.48 -10.46 15.63
N PHE A 39 -0.01 -10.34 14.39
CA PHE A 39 -0.42 -9.27 13.49
C PHE A 39 -1.90 -9.37 13.13
N VAL A 40 -2.43 -10.57 12.88
CA VAL A 40 -3.88 -10.78 12.67
C VAL A 40 -4.66 -10.30 13.88
N LYS A 41 -4.29 -10.71 15.10
CA LYS A 41 -4.94 -10.25 16.34
C LYS A 41 -4.94 -8.73 16.47
N LEU A 42 -3.80 -8.09 16.18
CA LEU A 42 -3.67 -6.63 16.17
C LEU A 42 -4.63 -5.98 15.16
N MET A 43 -4.74 -6.54 13.95
CA MET A 43 -5.62 -6.02 12.90
C MET A 43 -7.10 -6.25 13.19
N LEU A 44 -7.45 -7.34 13.90
CA LEU A 44 -8.82 -7.60 14.34
C LEU A 44 -9.25 -6.67 15.47
N ALA A 45 -8.34 -6.33 16.38
CA ALA A 45 -8.60 -5.39 17.47
C ALA A 45 -8.61 -3.91 17.02
N SER A 46 -7.93 -3.59 15.92
CA SER A 46 -7.80 -2.21 15.42
C SER A 46 -9.07 -1.72 14.74
N LYS A 47 -9.42 -0.45 14.97
CA LYS A 47 -10.57 0.24 14.36
C LYS A 47 -10.13 1.37 13.45
N GLY A 48 -11.04 1.83 12.59
CA GLY A 48 -10.82 2.96 11.70
C GLY A 48 -9.91 2.65 10.50
N ALA A 49 -9.76 3.64 9.63
CA ALA A 49 -8.86 3.60 8.49
C ALA A 49 -7.47 4.10 8.87
N GLU A 50 -6.43 3.52 8.26
CA GLU A 50 -5.04 3.83 8.61
C GLU A 50 -4.12 3.75 7.40
N PHE A 51 -3.20 4.72 7.28
CA PHE A 51 -2.19 4.73 6.25
C PHE A 51 -1.03 3.80 6.60
N VAL A 52 -0.63 2.99 5.63
CA VAL A 52 0.47 2.05 5.77
C VAL A 52 1.33 2.01 4.50
N THR A 53 2.59 1.65 4.66
CA THR A 53 3.44 1.22 3.54
C THR A 53 3.68 -0.28 3.66
N ILE A 54 3.47 -1.03 2.58
CA ILE A 54 3.55 -2.50 2.59
C ILE A 54 4.65 -2.93 1.62
N TRP A 55 5.57 -3.77 2.11
CA TRP A 55 6.58 -4.47 1.33
C TRP A 55 6.12 -5.90 1.11
N THR A 56 5.99 -6.31 -0.15
CA THR A 56 5.50 -7.63 -0.52
C THR A 56 6.46 -8.35 -1.43
N ARG A 57 6.58 -9.66 -1.24
CA ARG A 57 7.27 -10.59 -2.15
C ARG A 57 6.28 -11.71 -2.51
N THR A 58 5.84 -11.72 -3.76
CA THR A 58 4.78 -12.62 -4.25
C THR A 58 5.26 -13.43 -5.44
N LYS A 59 4.80 -14.67 -5.59
CA LYS A 59 4.94 -15.40 -6.85
C LYS A 59 4.29 -14.60 -7.98
N THR A 60 4.94 -14.54 -9.14
CA THR A 60 4.43 -13.75 -10.25
C THR A 60 3.21 -14.36 -10.94
N ASP A 61 2.47 -13.52 -11.66
CA ASP A 61 1.40 -13.90 -12.59
C ASP A 61 1.85 -13.78 -14.06
N LEU A 62 3.16 -13.72 -14.33
CA LEU A 62 3.64 -13.77 -15.72
C LEU A 62 3.16 -15.07 -16.38
N LYS A 63 2.77 -14.98 -17.65
CA LYS A 63 2.42 -16.13 -18.49
C LYS A 63 3.55 -17.14 -18.43
N LYS A 64 3.20 -18.42 -18.24
CA LYS A 64 4.18 -19.51 -18.18
C LYS A 64 4.65 -19.97 -19.56
N THR A 65 3.78 -19.86 -20.56
CA THR A 65 4.06 -20.29 -21.93
C THR A 65 5.24 -19.53 -22.50
N ASN A 66 6.30 -20.25 -22.88
CA ASN A 66 7.56 -19.72 -23.43
C ASN A 66 8.26 -18.68 -22.54
N ASN A 67 7.95 -18.64 -21.24
CA ASN A 67 8.61 -17.76 -20.30
C ASN A 67 9.79 -18.50 -19.64
N PRO A 68 11.04 -18.10 -19.92
CA PRO A 68 12.21 -18.76 -19.38
C PRO A 68 12.43 -18.43 -17.89
N PHE A 69 11.69 -17.47 -17.33
CA PHE A 69 11.96 -16.94 -16.01
C PHE A 69 10.95 -17.45 -14.97
N ALA A 70 11.44 -18.23 -14.00
CA ALA A 70 10.75 -18.40 -12.72
C ALA A 70 10.94 -17.11 -11.92
N THR A 71 9.86 -16.36 -11.69
CA THR A 71 9.96 -14.98 -11.20
C THR A 71 9.08 -14.71 -9.98
N VAL A 72 9.63 -13.84 -9.15
CA VAL A 72 8.99 -13.26 -7.98
C VAL A 72 8.77 -11.78 -8.26
N LYS A 73 7.63 -11.27 -7.82
CA LYS A 73 7.29 -9.86 -7.88
C LYS A 73 7.50 -9.26 -6.50
N GLU A 74 8.37 -8.28 -6.43
CA GLU A 74 8.60 -7.46 -5.25
C GLU A 74 7.94 -6.10 -5.45
N SER A 75 7.25 -5.59 -4.43
CA SER A 75 6.63 -4.27 -4.53
C SER A 75 6.52 -3.56 -3.20
N VAL A 76 6.61 -2.23 -3.28
CA VAL A 76 6.39 -1.31 -2.16
C VAL A 76 5.20 -0.43 -2.50
N LYS A 77 4.20 -0.40 -1.62
CA LYS A 77 2.94 0.33 -1.87
C LYS A 77 2.53 1.14 -0.66
N ASN A 78 2.12 2.39 -0.90
CA ASN A 78 1.37 3.18 0.06
C ASN A 78 -0.12 2.84 -0.07
N CYS A 79 -0.71 2.50 1.06
CA CYS A 79 -2.05 1.95 1.14
C CYS A 79 -2.83 2.53 2.32
N ILE A 80 -4.14 2.29 2.28
CA ILE A 80 -5.05 2.48 3.42
C ILE A 80 -5.66 1.14 3.80
N ILE A 81 -5.53 0.73 5.05
CA ILE A 81 -6.20 -0.45 5.61
C ILE A 81 -7.39 -0.02 6.46
N GLY A 82 -8.40 -0.89 6.60
CA GLY A 82 -9.59 -0.58 7.41
C GLY A 82 -10.54 0.44 6.77
N PHE A 83 -10.32 0.76 5.50
CA PHE A 83 -11.19 1.62 4.72
C PHE A 83 -12.52 0.94 4.40
N ASP A 84 -13.55 1.74 4.16
CA ASP A 84 -14.82 1.27 3.63
C ASP A 84 -14.80 1.40 2.10
N TYR A 85 -14.93 0.27 1.40
CA TYR A 85 -14.88 0.22 -0.07
C TYR A 85 -16.07 0.91 -0.71
N THR A 86 -17.28 0.66 -0.23
CA THR A 86 -18.51 1.26 -0.74
C THR A 86 -18.43 2.78 -0.63
N ASN A 87 -18.06 3.29 0.55
CA ASN A 87 -17.90 4.72 0.77
C ASN A 87 -16.78 5.30 -0.09
N SER A 88 -15.68 4.57 -0.29
CA SER A 88 -14.58 5.03 -1.14
C SER A 88 -15.01 5.18 -2.60
N VAL A 89 -15.79 4.23 -3.13
CA VAL A 89 -16.32 4.29 -4.51
C VAL A 89 -17.39 5.38 -4.62
N ASN A 90 -18.33 5.47 -3.70
CA ASN A 90 -19.37 6.52 -3.71
C ASN A 90 -18.77 7.92 -3.59
N ASN A 91 -17.75 8.11 -2.75
CA ASN A 91 -17.02 9.37 -2.67
C ASN A 91 -16.29 9.71 -3.98
N GLN A 92 -15.81 8.70 -4.72
CA GLN A 92 -15.21 8.92 -6.04
C GLN A 92 -16.26 9.25 -7.10
N ARG A 93 -17.40 8.55 -7.09
CA ARG A 93 -18.54 8.84 -7.97
C ARG A 93 -19.07 10.25 -7.76
N ASN A 94 -19.20 10.69 -6.50
CA ASN A 94 -19.59 12.06 -6.18
C ASN A 94 -18.58 13.11 -6.69
N ARG A 95 -17.26 12.81 -6.64
CA ARG A 95 -16.23 13.69 -7.23
C ARG A 95 -16.28 13.75 -8.76
N GLU A 96 -16.85 12.74 -9.38
CA GLU A 96 -17.03 12.61 -10.83
C GLU A 96 -18.47 12.95 -11.25
N GLU A 97 -19.27 13.55 -10.36
CA GLU A 97 -20.66 13.99 -10.61
C GLU A 97 -21.60 12.85 -11.06
N ILE A 98 -21.37 11.63 -10.57
CA ILE A 98 -22.20 10.47 -10.83
C ILE A 98 -23.17 10.26 -9.67
N GLU A 99 -24.47 10.40 -9.94
CA GLU A 99 -25.54 10.35 -8.92
C GLU A 99 -25.89 8.92 -8.46
N GLU A 100 -25.65 7.92 -9.30
CA GLU A 100 -25.96 6.53 -8.97
C GLU A 100 -25.12 6.02 -7.79
N ILE A 101 -25.81 5.49 -6.77
CA ILE A 101 -25.19 4.87 -5.60
C ILE A 101 -24.62 3.50 -5.99
N PHE A 102 -23.33 3.31 -5.74
CA PHE A 102 -22.66 2.03 -5.91
C PHE A 102 -22.97 1.08 -4.75
N PHE A 103 -23.36 -0.15 -5.10
CA PHE A 103 -23.48 -1.28 -4.19
C PHE A 103 -22.51 -2.39 -4.61
N PRO A 104 -21.54 -2.77 -3.76
CA PRO A 104 -20.62 -3.83 -4.10
C PRO A 104 -21.36 -5.17 -4.17
N LYS A 105 -21.02 -5.97 -5.19
CA LYS A 105 -21.46 -7.36 -5.27
C LYS A 105 -20.83 -8.18 -4.14
N GLU A 106 -21.49 -9.28 -3.79
CA GLU A 106 -20.92 -10.26 -2.87
C GLU A 106 -19.56 -10.78 -3.36
N ARG A 107 -18.68 -11.07 -2.40
CA ARG A 107 -17.33 -11.56 -2.69
C ARG A 107 -17.40 -12.98 -3.25
N LYS A 108 -16.75 -13.20 -4.40
CA LYS A 108 -16.68 -14.52 -5.05
C LYS A 108 -15.76 -15.52 -4.34
N TRP A 109 -14.89 -15.06 -3.45
CA TRP A 109 -13.90 -15.90 -2.77
C TRP A 109 -13.62 -15.38 -1.37
N GLY A 110 -13.22 -16.27 -0.45
CA GLY A 110 -12.89 -15.97 0.95
C GLY A 110 -14.05 -15.42 1.79
N GLN A 111 -13.82 -15.18 3.07
CA GLN A 111 -14.76 -14.56 3.99
C GLN A 111 -14.15 -13.31 4.63
N ARG A 112 -14.90 -12.21 4.63
CA ARG A 112 -14.47 -10.96 5.26
C ARG A 112 -14.73 -11.08 6.76
N ILE A 113 -13.69 -10.88 7.57
CA ILE A 113 -13.81 -10.84 9.04
C ILE A 113 -14.08 -9.41 9.47
N ASN A 114 -13.33 -8.45 8.91
CA ASN A 114 -13.56 -7.01 9.08
C ASN A 114 -13.00 -6.24 7.87
N ASN A 115 -13.01 -4.90 7.92
CA ASN A 115 -12.48 -4.05 6.83
C ASN A 115 -10.95 -4.13 6.64
N ARG A 116 -10.23 -4.91 7.45
CA ARG A 116 -8.78 -5.12 7.38
C ARG A 116 -8.43 -6.55 6.96
N ILE A 117 -9.18 -7.55 7.42
CA ILE A 117 -8.82 -8.96 7.28
C ILE A 117 -9.89 -9.76 6.53
N VAL A 118 -9.41 -10.54 5.57
CA VAL A 118 -10.12 -11.61 4.88
C VAL A 118 -9.47 -12.94 5.21
N THR A 119 -10.27 -14.00 5.35
CA THR A 119 -9.79 -15.39 5.48
C THR A 119 -10.20 -16.23 4.29
N HIS A 120 -9.36 -17.16 3.87
CA HIS A 120 -9.69 -18.15 2.84
C HIS A 120 -8.84 -19.40 3.02
N LYS A 121 -9.48 -20.57 3.19
CA LYS A 121 -8.82 -21.88 3.35
C LYS A 121 -7.70 -21.85 4.40
N GLY A 122 -7.99 -21.31 5.58
CA GLY A 122 -7.03 -21.20 6.69
C GLY A 122 -5.98 -20.08 6.54
N ASN A 123 -5.92 -19.38 5.41
CA ASN A 123 -4.98 -18.28 5.18
C ASN A 123 -5.63 -16.92 5.46
N PHE A 124 -4.83 -15.97 5.95
CA PHE A 124 -5.25 -14.59 6.19
C PHE A 124 -4.70 -13.63 5.14
N TYR A 125 -5.51 -12.63 4.80
CA TYR A 125 -5.24 -11.63 3.78
C TYR A 125 -5.52 -10.24 4.36
N LEU A 126 -4.61 -9.30 4.12
CA LEU A 126 -4.78 -7.89 4.46
C LEU A 126 -5.45 -7.16 3.29
N THR A 127 -6.66 -6.66 3.51
CA THR A 127 -7.39 -5.81 2.59
C THR A 127 -6.87 -4.38 2.67
N ALA A 128 -6.36 -3.87 1.56
CA ALA A 128 -5.73 -2.57 1.49
C ALA A 128 -6.14 -1.81 0.21
N LYS A 129 -6.62 -0.58 0.35
CA LYS A 129 -6.79 0.36 -0.77
C LYS A 129 -5.41 0.86 -1.18
N ILE A 130 -5.09 0.79 -2.47
CA ILE A 130 -3.78 1.18 -3.00
C ILE A 130 -3.87 2.65 -3.41
N GLU A 131 -3.09 3.50 -2.74
CA GLU A 131 -2.97 4.91 -3.08
C GLU A 131 -1.86 5.11 -4.13
N LYS A 132 -0.70 4.49 -3.90
CA LYS A 132 0.46 4.61 -4.79
C LYS A 132 1.34 3.37 -4.72
N THR A 133 1.80 2.90 -5.89
CA THR A 133 2.92 1.96 -5.96
C THR A 133 4.20 2.78 -6.04
N LEU A 134 5.10 2.59 -5.07
CA LEU A 134 6.39 3.27 -5.02
C LEU A 134 7.41 2.53 -5.88
N GLU A 135 7.47 1.21 -5.71
CA GLU A 135 8.44 0.34 -6.38
C GLU A 135 7.76 -0.95 -6.82
N MET A 136 8.17 -1.49 -7.96
CA MET A 136 7.70 -2.77 -8.47
C MET A 136 8.78 -3.38 -9.36
N ASN A 137 9.37 -4.48 -8.89
CA ASN A 137 10.43 -5.20 -9.58
C ASN A 137 9.99 -6.65 -9.82
N TYR A 138 10.42 -7.21 -10.95
CA TYR A 138 10.36 -8.64 -11.20
C TYR A 138 11.77 -9.19 -11.05
N VAL A 139 11.95 -10.14 -10.14
CA VAL A 139 13.23 -10.79 -9.89
C VAL A 139 13.15 -12.26 -10.27
N THR A 140 14.23 -12.83 -10.77
CA THR A 140 14.36 -14.28 -10.94
C THR A 140 14.40 -14.97 -9.58
N GLU A 141 14.25 -16.30 -9.54
CA GLU A 141 14.45 -17.08 -8.32
C GLU A 141 15.89 -16.93 -7.75
N THR A 142 16.88 -16.65 -8.61
CA THR A 142 18.26 -16.38 -8.21
C THR A 142 18.48 -14.96 -7.66
N GLY A 143 17.47 -14.08 -7.74
CA GLY A 143 17.51 -12.72 -7.20
C GLY A 143 17.93 -11.64 -8.19
N GLU A 144 18.05 -11.96 -9.47
CA GLU A 144 18.43 -10.99 -10.52
C GLU A 144 17.20 -10.18 -10.97
N ASN A 145 17.34 -8.85 -11.06
CA ASN A 145 16.28 -7.99 -11.56
C ASN A 145 16.10 -8.15 -13.07
N LEU A 146 14.86 -8.39 -13.50
CA LEU A 146 14.49 -8.37 -14.91
C LEU A 146 14.25 -6.94 -15.38
N THR A 147 14.77 -6.62 -16.57
CA THR A 147 14.44 -5.38 -17.26
C THR A 147 13.01 -5.43 -17.80
N LYS A 148 12.45 -4.25 -18.07
CA LYS A 148 11.08 -4.10 -18.57
C LYS A 148 10.84 -4.89 -19.86
N ASP A 149 11.81 -4.89 -20.77
CA ASP A 149 11.69 -5.57 -22.07
C ASP A 149 11.70 -7.09 -21.91
N GLN A 150 12.34 -7.62 -20.88
CA GLN A 150 12.37 -9.07 -20.61
C GLN A 150 11.01 -9.59 -20.13
N TYR A 151 10.30 -8.85 -19.27
CA TYR A 151 9.05 -9.35 -18.69
C TYR A 151 7.77 -8.89 -19.40
N ILE A 152 7.80 -7.80 -20.18
CA ILE A 152 6.62 -7.29 -20.92
C ILE A 152 5.91 -8.37 -21.75
N PRO A 153 6.61 -9.19 -22.56
CA PRO A 153 5.96 -10.18 -23.42
C PRO A 153 5.11 -11.20 -22.63
N PHE A 154 5.49 -11.42 -21.37
CA PHE A 154 4.86 -12.38 -20.48
C PHE A 154 3.80 -11.76 -19.58
N LEU A 155 3.56 -10.44 -19.62
CA LEU A 155 2.49 -9.83 -18.84
C LEU A 155 1.12 -10.32 -19.32
N PRO A 156 0.21 -10.67 -18.40
CA PRO A 156 -1.18 -10.96 -18.77
C PRO A 156 -1.87 -9.69 -19.29
N LYS A 157 -2.78 -9.86 -20.24
CA LYS A 157 -3.61 -8.76 -20.74
C LYS A 157 -4.49 -8.27 -19.58
N ARG A 158 -4.38 -7.00 -19.23
CA ARG A 158 -5.23 -6.40 -18.20
C ARG A 158 -6.59 -6.04 -18.80
N SER A 159 -7.67 -6.43 -18.14
CA SER A 159 -9.01 -5.93 -18.42
C SER A 159 -9.26 -4.62 -17.65
N LYS A 160 -10.09 -3.74 -18.21
CA LYS A 160 -10.60 -2.58 -17.46
C LYS A 160 -11.67 -3.08 -16.48
N ASP A 161 -11.70 -2.50 -15.29
CA ASP A 161 -12.81 -2.69 -14.35
C ASP A 161 -13.95 -1.79 -14.79
N THR A 162 -15.07 -2.39 -15.18
CA THR A 162 -16.27 -1.69 -15.63
C THR A 162 -17.35 -1.61 -14.53
N THR A 163 -17.10 -2.21 -13.37
CA THR A 163 -18.13 -2.37 -12.33
C THR A 163 -18.27 -1.15 -11.42
N GLN A 164 -17.21 -0.37 -11.26
CA GLN A 164 -17.22 0.81 -10.39
C GLN A 164 -17.87 2.03 -11.03
N GLY A 165 -18.03 2.04 -12.37
CA GLY A 165 -18.61 3.14 -13.12
C GLY A 165 -17.90 4.48 -12.97
N VAL A 166 -16.61 4.49 -12.59
CA VAL A 166 -15.79 5.70 -12.41
C VAL A 166 -14.64 5.74 -13.39
N GLU A 167 -14.20 6.93 -13.75
CA GLU A 167 -12.98 7.17 -14.52
C GLU A 167 -11.74 6.82 -13.68
N LYS A 168 -11.67 7.32 -12.44
CA LYS A 168 -10.54 7.07 -11.54
C LYS A 168 -10.86 5.95 -10.55
N LEU A 169 -10.54 4.72 -10.94
CA LEU A 169 -10.80 3.52 -10.14
C LEU A 169 -10.25 3.59 -8.70
N VAL A 170 -11.09 3.16 -7.75
CA VAL A 170 -10.67 2.83 -6.39
C VAL A 170 -10.02 1.45 -6.43
N LYS A 171 -8.68 1.45 -6.46
CA LYS A 171 -7.87 0.23 -6.47
C LYS A 171 -7.74 -0.31 -5.05
N TYR A 172 -8.06 -1.58 -4.83
CA TYR A 172 -7.74 -2.27 -3.59
C TYR A 172 -7.27 -3.69 -3.89
N ASN A 173 -6.60 -4.30 -2.92
CA ASN A 173 -6.13 -5.68 -3.02
C ASN A 173 -6.23 -6.39 -1.66
N ASP A 174 -6.53 -7.68 -1.72
CA ASP A 174 -6.40 -8.59 -0.58
C ASP A 174 -5.03 -9.28 -0.70
N THR A 175 -4.07 -8.85 0.11
CA THR A 175 -2.69 -9.35 0.05
C THR A 175 -2.49 -10.43 1.10
N GLY A 176 -2.10 -11.64 0.69
CA GLY A 176 -1.84 -12.72 1.63
C GLY A 176 -0.73 -12.35 2.63
N LEU A 177 -0.96 -12.56 3.92
CA LEU A 177 0.02 -12.19 4.95
C LEU A 177 1.35 -12.94 4.78
N SER A 178 1.33 -14.14 4.19
CA SER A 178 2.53 -14.91 3.84
C SER A 178 3.43 -14.20 2.82
N SER A 179 2.86 -13.35 1.97
CA SER A 179 3.59 -12.58 0.97
C SER A 179 4.04 -11.21 1.47
N ILE A 180 3.60 -10.78 2.64
CA ILE A 180 4.04 -9.51 3.24
C ILE A 180 5.33 -9.77 4.02
N LEU A 181 6.38 -9.04 3.66
CA LEU A 181 7.67 -9.06 4.35
C LEU A 181 7.66 -8.08 5.53
N ALA A 182 7.20 -6.86 5.27
CA ALA A 182 7.14 -5.83 6.28
C ALA A 182 6.04 -4.80 6.00
N ILE A 183 5.61 -4.12 7.07
CA ILE A 183 4.59 -3.06 7.04
C ILE A 183 5.06 -1.91 7.90
N LYS A 184 5.08 -0.70 7.35
CA LYS A 184 5.28 0.53 8.11
C LYS A 184 3.91 1.10 8.50
N MET A 185 3.65 1.23 9.79
CA MET A 185 2.44 1.83 10.33
C MET A 185 2.71 2.47 11.70
N ARG A 186 2.04 3.58 12.02
CA ARG A 186 2.22 4.32 13.30
C ARG A 186 3.67 4.68 13.63
N GLY A 187 4.48 4.99 12.62
CA GLY A 187 5.91 5.30 12.79
C GLY A 187 6.79 4.08 13.07
N GLN A 188 6.24 2.87 13.12
CA GLN A 188 6.98 1.63 13.36
C GLN A 188 7.10 0.82 12.08
N MET A 189 8.24 0.17 11.89
CA MET A 189 8.45 -0.82 10.85
C MET A 189 8.20 -2.21 11.46
N ILE A 190 7.22 -2.95 10.96
CA ILE A 190 6.87 -4.27 11.47
C ILE A 190 7.25 -5.30 10.42
N THR A 191 8.24 -6.14 10.73
CA THR A 191 8.62 -7.30 9.91
C THR A 191 7.78 -8.50 10.32
N LEU A 192 7.15 -9.17 9.35
CA LEU A 192 6.27 -10.30 9.60
C LEU A 192 7.01 -11.64 9.44
N THR A 193 6.87 -12.50 10.45
CA THR A 193 7.53 -13.81 10.53
C THR A 193 6.54 -14.91 10.88
N GLY A 194 6.93 -16.17 10.64
CA GLY A 194 6.09 -17.36 10.89
C GLY A 194 4.93 -17.46 9.91
#